data_AF-D9ICZ5-F1
#
_entry.id   AF-D9ICZ5-F1
#
_cell.length_a   1.000
_cell.length_b   1.000
_cell.length_c   1.000
_cell.angle_alpha   90.00
_cell.angle_beta   90.00
_cell.angle_gamma   90.00
#
_symmetry.space_group_name_H-M   'P 1'
#
loop_
_entity.id
_entity.type
_entity.pdbx_description
1 polymer ?
#
loop_
_entity_poly.entity_id
_entity_poly.type
_entity_poly.pdbx_seq_one_letter_code
_entity_poly.pdbx_strand_id
1 'polypeptide(L)' 'YGKGGIGKSTTTQNTVAGLAEMGKKVMVVGCDPKADSTRLLLHGLAQKTVLDTLRDEGEDVDLDDVMKTGF' A
#
# COMPACT_ATOMS: atom_id res chain seq x y z
N TYR A 1 -14.23 1.36 2.72
CA TYR A 1 -14.90 0.86 3.95
C TYR A 1 -15.67 -0.42 3.65
N GLY A 2 -15.75 -1.36 4.59
CA GLY A 2 -16.49 -2.62 4.44
C GLY A 2 -15.99 -3.74 5.37
N LYS A 3 -16.77 -4.82 5.53
CA LYS A 3 -16.44 -5.95 6.41
C LYS A 3 -15.10 -6.62 6.03
N GLY A 4 -14.46 -7.31 6.98
CA GLY A 4 -13.29 -8.14 6.70
C GLY A 4 -13.62 -9.26 5.70
N GLY A 5 -12.66 -9.64 4.84
CA GLY A 5 -12.80 -10.79 3.94
C GLY A 5 -13.61 -10.57 2.65
N ILE A 6 -14.19 -9.38 2.42
CA ILE A 6 -15.02 -9.12 1.22
C ILE A 6 -14.23 -8.73 -0.05
N GLY A 7 -12.89 -8.82 -0.01
CA GLY A 7 -12.04 -8.49 -1.16
C GLY A 7 -11.70 -7.00 -1.34
N LYS A 8 -11.88 -6.14 -0.33
CA LYS A 8 -11.57 -4.69 -0.41
C LYS A 8 -10.18 -4.40 -0.98
N SER A 9 -9.14 -4.99 -0.39
CA SER A 9 -7.75 -4.83 -0.83
C SER A 9 -7.56 -5.28 -2.28
N THR A 10 -8.18 -6.39 -2.68
CA THR A 10 -8.11 -6.91 -4.05
C THR A 10 -8.76 -5.95 -5.05
N THR A 11 -9.97 -5.48 -4.75
CA THR A 11 -10.67 -4.54 -5.63
C THR A 11 -9.91 -3.22 -5.75
N THR A 12 -9.47 -2.63 -4.65
CA THR A 12 -8.72 -1.36 -4.66
C THR A 12 -7.45 -1.46 -5.49
N GLN A 13 -6.66 -2.52 -5.32
CA GLN A 13 -5.40 -2.68 -6.07
C GLN A 13 -5.65 -2.80 -7.57
N ASN A 14 -6.65 -3.59 -8.00
CA ASN A 14 -6.97 -3.70 -9.43
C ASN A 14 -7.52 -2.38 -10.01
N THR A 15 -8.32 -1.62 -9.24
CA THR A 15 -8.79 -0.30 -9.67
C THR A 15 -7.61 0.68 -9.85
N VAL A 16 -6.64 0.67 -8.93
CA VAL A 16 -5.46 1.52 -9.01
C VAL A 16 -4.59 1.16 -10.21
N ALA A 17 -4.36 -0.13 -10.46
CA ALA A 17 -3.64 -0.60 -11.64
C ALA A 17 -4.30 -0.08 -12.94
N GLY A 18 -5.64 -0.16 -13.04
CA GLY A 18 -6.36 0.40 -14.19
C GLY A 18 -6.21 1.92 -14.32
N LEU A 19 -6.19 2.67 -13.21
CA LEU A 19 -5.91 4.12 -13.24
C LEU A 19 -4.46 4.41 -13.68
N ALA A 20 -3.50 3.59 -13.26
CA ALA A 20 -2.10 3.71 -13.65
C ALA A 20 -1.93 3.44 -15.16
N GLU A 21 -2.61 2.42 -15.71
CA GLU A 21 -2.67 2.16 -17.16
C GLU A 21 -3.25 3.34 -17.96
N MET A 22 -4.16 4.11 -17.35
CA MET A 22 -4.70 5.35 -17.92
C MET A 22 -3.76 6.57 -17.75
N GLY A 23 -2.52 6.35 -17.31
CA GLY A 23 -1.51 7.39 -17.10
C GLY A 23 -1.75 8.26 -15.87
N LYS A 24 -2.60 7.83 -14.92
CA LYS A 24 -2.82 8.57 -13.68
C LYS A 24 -1.75 8.21 -12.65
N LYS A 25 -1.19 9.22 -11.99
CA LYS A 25 -0.34 9.03 -10.82
C LYS A 25 -1.23 8.82 -9.60
N VAL A 26 -1.15 7.66 -8.97
CA VAL A 26 -1.98 7.27 -7.82
C VAL A 26 -1.08 6.75 -6.70
N MET A 27 -1.40 7.12 -5.46
CA MET A 27 -0.74 6.60 -4.26
C MET A 27 -1.75 5.79 -3.45
N VAL A 28 -1.35 4.59 -3.01
CA VAL A 28 -2.18 3.71 -2.19
C VAL A 28 -1.69 3.73 -0.74
N VAL A 29 -2.54 4.20 0.16
CA VAL A 29 -2.30 4.18 1.61
C VAL A 29 -3.14 3.08 2.23
N GLY A 30 -2.48 2.06 2.77
CA GLY A 30 -3.14 0.96 3.47
C GLY A 30 -3.44 1.32 4.92
N CYS A 31 -4.73 1.35 5.30
CA CYS A 31 -5.16 1.61 6.68
C CYS A 31 -5.81 0.38 7.35
N ASP A 32 -5.70 -0.81 6.75
CA ASP A 32 -6.17 -2.06 7.32
C ASP A 32 -5.01 -2.73 8.09
N PRO A 33 -5.23 -3.19 9.34
CA PRO A 33 -4.16 -3.79 10.16
C PRO A 33 -3.56 -5.07 9.57
N LYS A 34 -4.20 -5.68 8.56
CA LYS A 34 -3.64 -6.82 7.82
C LYS A 34 -2.39 -6.45 6.99
N ALA A 35 -2.17 -5.16 6.72
CA ALA A 35 -0.99 -4.64 6.01
C ALA A 35 -0.72 -5.27 4.62
N ASP A 36 -1.76 -5.75 3.92
CA ASP A 36 -1.64 -6.41 2.62
C ASP A 36 -2.25 -5.63 1.45
N SER A 37 -2.70 -4.39 1.69
CA SER A 37 -3.42 -3.55 0.73
C SER A 37 -2.60 -3.11 -0.49
N THR A 38 -1.30 -3.37 -0.50
CA THR A 38 -0.35 -2.99 -1.57
C THR A 38 0.41 -4.18 -2.14
N ARG A 39 0.16 -5.39 -1.62
CA ARG A 39 0.93 -6.60 -1.94
C ARG A 39 0.91 -6.95 -3.43
N LEU A 40 -0.23 -6.81 -4.10
CA LEU A 40 -0.36 -7.11 -5.53
C LEU A 40 0.33 -6.04 -6.41
N LEU A 41 0.25 -4.78 -6.00
CA LEU A 41 0.90 -3.65 -6.70
C LEU A 41 2.43 -3.73 -6.62
N LEU A 42 2.96 -4.39 -5.59
CA LEU A 42 4.39 -4.60 -5.36
C LEU A 42 4.82 -6.05 -5.66
N HIS A 43 4.10 -6.76 -6.54
CA HIS A 43 4.44 -8.11 -7.01
C HIS A 43 4.68 -9.15 -5.90
N GLY A 44 3.86 -9.11 -4.85
CA GLY A 44 3.93 -10.06 -3.72
C GLY A 44 4.79 -9.58 -2.55
N LEU A 45 5.46 -8.43 -2.68
CA LEU A 45 6.26 -7.86 -1.60
C LEU A 45 5.36 -7.47 -0.41
N ALA A 46 5.71 -7.96 0.78
CA ALA A 46 5.18 -7.41 2.04
C ALA A 46 6.07 -6.23 2.44
N GLN A 47 5.60 -5.01 2.18
CA GLN A 47 6.33 -3.82 2.60
C GLN A 47 6.20 -3.58 4.10
N LYS A 48 7.23 -2.98 4.69
CA LYS A 48 7.24 -2.53 6.09
C LYS A 48 6.19 -1.43 6.27
N THR A 49 5.44 -1.45 7.38
CA THR A 49 4.45 -0.41 7.65
C THR A 49 5.13 0.84 8.21
N VAL A 50 4.48 2.00 8.09
CA VAL A 50 4.96 3.25 8.71
C VAL A 50 5.24 3.07 10.21
N LEU A 51 4.37 2.36 10.92
CA LEU A 51 4.52 2.11 12.35
C LEU A 51 5.65 1.14 12.70
N ASP A 52 6.03 0.26 11.78
CA ASP A 52 7.21 -0.60 11.95
C ASP A 52 8.49 0.19 11.65
N THR A 53 8.49 1.04 10.61
CA THR A 53 9.63 1.91 10.28
C THR A 53 9.93 2.87 11.42
N LEU A 54 8.92 3.58 11.94
CA LEU A 54 9.07 4.48 13.10
C LEU A 54 9.61 3.74 14.35
N ARG A 55 9.28 2.46 14.51
CA ARG A 55 9.74 1.67 15.66
C ARG A 55 11.21 1.31 15.59
N ASP A 56 11.73 1.10 14.38
CA ASP A 56 13.11 0.69 14.16
C ASP A 56 14.05 1.88 13.96
N GLU A 57 13.58 2.95 13.33
CA GLU A 57 14.40 4.09 12.88
C GLU A 57 14.20 5.35 13.74
N GLY A 58 13.13 5.40 14.54
CA GLY A 58 12.80 6.56 15.38
C GLY A 58 11.83 7.52 14.69
N GLU A 59 11.77 8.78 15.15
CA GLU A 59 10.80 9.76 14.64
C GLU A 59 11.24 10.44 13.32
N ASP A 60 12.47 10.21 12.87
CA ASP A 60 13.04 10.80 11.66
C ASP A 60 12.82 9.86 10.47
N VAL A 61 11.55 9.77 10.04
CA VAL A 61 11.12 8.92 8.90
C VAL A 61 10.48 9.82 7.85
N ASP A 62 11.04 9.80 6.64
CA ASP A 62 10.54 10.52 5.48
C ASP A 62 9.60 9.66 4.63
N LEU A 63 8.86 10.30 3.73
CA LEU A 63 7.95 9.59 2.82
C LEU A 63 8.69 8.58 1.93
N ASP A 64 9.92 8.89 1.52
CA ASP A 64 10.72 8.03 0.64
C ASP A 64 11.18 6.74 1.33
N ASP A 65 11.19 6.70 2.67
CA ASP A 65 11.54 5.50 3.44
C ASP A 65 10.40 4.46 3.45
N VAL A 66 9.17 4.91 3.25
CA VAL A 66 7.95 4.08 3.33
C VAL A 66 7.21 3.96 2.00
N MET A 67 7.46 4.86 1.06
CA MET A 67 6.84 4.84 -0.26
C MET A 67 7.60 3.91 -1.19
N LYS A 68 6.88 3.06 -1.93
CA LYS A 68 7.42 2.24 -3.01
C LYS A 68 6.65 2.46 -4.29
N THR A 69 7.38 2.57 -5.40
CA THR A 69 6.78 2.58 -6.73
C THR A 69 6.33 1.16 -7.10
N GLY A 70 5.08 1.06 -7.54
CA GLY A 70 4.43 -0.18 -7.97
C GLY A 70 3.62 0.02 -9.25
N PHE A 71 2.73 -0.94 -9.51
CA PHE A 71 2.07 -1.17 -10.79
C PHE A 71 0.70 -0.50 -10.95
#